data_AF-A0A6V8Q4G9-F1
#
_entry.id   AF-A0A6V8Q4G9-F1
#
_cell.length_a   1.000
_cell.length_b   1.000
_cell.length_c   1.000
_cell.angle_alpha   90.00
_cell.angle_beta   90.00
_cell.angle_gamma   90.00
#
_symmetry.space_group_name_H-M   'P 1'
#
loop_
_entity.id
_entity.type
_entity.pdbx_description
1 polymer ?
#
loop_
_entity_poly.entity_id
_entity_poly.type
_entity_poly.pdbx_seq_one_letter_code
_entity_poly.pdbx_strand_id
1 'polypeptide(L)'
;MLVIKLAVDKIIRRTHRRDDDKPWLLSYYLPMRAPNVPLKKLDLNPLFKKALHLMEESDKNVLVTGRAGTGKSTLLEHFRSITRKETVVLAPTGVAAVNVSGQTIHSFFRFSPNMTTVNIKRVANPVYAKIDAIVIDEISMVRADLLDCVDNFLRMNGRTKGVPFGGIQMIFIGDLY
;
A
#
# COMPACT_ATOMS: atom_id res chain seq x y z
N MET A 1 15.90 -13.21 -9.59
CA MET A 1 15.59 -12.13 -10.56
C MET A 1 14.36 -11.38 -10.07
N LEU A 2 14.39 -10.04 -10.11
CA LEU A 2 13.23 -9.19 -9.83
C LEU A 2 12.26 -9.26 -11.03
N VAL A 3 10.96 -9.34 -10.79
CA VAL A 3 9.89 -9.42 -11.80
C VAL A 3 8.80 -8.43 -11.42
N ILE A 4 8.31 -7.68 -12.40
CA ILE A 4 7.28 -6.65 -12.21
C ILE A 4 6.04 -7.05 -13.00
N LYS A 5 4.89 -7.13 -12.33
CA LYS A 5 3.59 -7.35 -12.96
C LYS A 5 2.69 -6.15 -12.68
N LEU A 6 2.00 -5.66 -13.71
CA LEU A 6 0.86 -4.75 -13.52
C LEU A 6 -0.32 -5.60 -13.07
N ALA A 7 -0.89 -5.30 -11.91
CA ALA A 7 -2.13 -5.92 -11.48
C ALA A 7 -3.28 -5.27 -12.27
N VAL A 8 -3.88 -6.03 -13.19
CA VAL A 8 -4.89 -5.52 -14.13
C VAL A 8 -6.24 -5.38 -13.43
N ASP A 9 -6.82 -4.18 -13.47
CA ASP A 9 -8.15 -3.85 -12.99
C ASP A 9 -9.25 -4.64 -13.72
N LYS A 10 -9.92 -5.55 -13.01
CA LYS A 10 -11.09 -6.28 -13.52
C LYS A 10 -12.41 -5.87 -12.85
N ILE A 11 -12.47 -4.79 -12.06
CA ILE A 11 -13.66 -4.52 -11.24
C ILE A 11 -14.18 -3.07 -11.37
N ILE A 12 -14.95 -2.86 -12.45
CA ILE A 12 -16.25 -2.14 -12.54
C ILE A 12 -16.33 -0.61 -12.23
N ARG A 13 -17.03 0.10 -13.12
CA ARG A 13 -17.12 1.56 -13.37
C ARG A 13 -18.27 2.30 -12.64
N ARG A 14 -18.11 3.65 -12.50
CA ARG A 14 -19.07 4.80 -12.59
C ARG A 14 -19.36 5.68 -11.33
N THR A 15 -18.83 6.94 -11.39
CA THR A 15 -19.43 8.31 -11.16
C THR A 15 -20.13 8.67 -9.84
N HIS A 16 -20.09 9.88 -9.22
CA HIS A 16 -19.41 11.19 -9.36
C HIS A 16 -19.71 12.06 -8.09
N ARG A 17 -18.75 12.94 -7.66
CA ARG A 17 -18.83 14.27 -6.94
C ARG A 17 -19.62 14.45 -5.61
N ARG A 18 -19.31 15.38 -4.69
CA ARG A 18 -18.10 16.15 -4.22
C ARG A 18 -18.53 17.00 -2.97
N ASP A 19 -17.55 17.53 -2.21
CA ASP A 19 -17.57 18.70 -1.28
C ASP A 19 -18.02 18.46 0.21
N ASP A 20 -17.46 19.03 1.31
CA ASP A 20 -16.24 19.82 1.62
C ASP A 20 -15.91 19.75 3.15
N ASP A 21 -14.60 19.83 3.46
CA ASP A 21 -13.83 20.48 4.57
C ASP A 21 -14.15 20.38 6.08
N LYS A 22 -13.09 20.05 6.87
CA LYS A 22 -12.60 20.78 8.09
C LYS A 22 -11.33 20.16 8.75
N PRO A 23 -10.47 20.96 9.44
CA PRO A 23 -9.00 20.88 9.34
C PRO A 23 -8.19 20.54 10.63
N TRP A 24 -8.70 19.77 11.60
CA TRP A 24 -8.04 19.64 12.91
C TRP A 24 -7.46 18.25 13.29
N LEU A 25 -7.26 17.33 12.34
CA LEU A 25 -6.78 15.95 12.62
C LEU A 25 -5.32 15.65 12.19
N LEU A 26 -4.53 16.66 11.84
CA LEU A 26 -3.19 16.49 11.26
C LEU A 26 -2.06 16.22 12.27
N SER A 27 -2.28 16.36 13.58
CA SER A 27 -1.19 16.21 14.58
C SER A 27 -0.80 14.76 14.88
N TYR A 28 -1.65 13.77 14.55
CA TYR A 28 -1.36 12.34 14.76
C TYR A 28 -0.92 11.58 13.50
N TYR A 29 -0.82 12.26 12.35
CA TYR A 29 -0.49 11.69 11.03
C TYR A 29 0.66 12.43 10.36
N LEU A 30 1.72 12.73 11.10
CA LEU A 30 2.98 13.10 10.45
C LEU A 30 3.72 11.81 10.06
N PRO A 31 4.04 11.60 8.77
CA PRO A 31 5.03 10.59 8.43
C PRO A 31 6.32 10.99 9.16
N MET A 32 6.78 10.13 10.06
CA MET A 32 8.13 10.27 10.61
C MET A 32 9.08 10.32 9.41
N ARG A 33 9.69 11.48 9.16
CA ARG A 33 10.76 11.62 8.17
C ARG A 33 11.82 10.60 8.54
N ALA A 34 11.99 9.59 7.68
CA ALA A 34 13.05 8.61 7.86
C ALA A 34 14.40 9.36 7.96
N PRO A 35 15.31 8.93 8.84
CA PRO A 35 16.64 9.52 8.93
C PRO A 35 17.31 9.49 7.56
N ASN A 36 18.10 10.52 7.28
CA ASN A 36 18.82 10.73 6.01
C ASN A 36 19.96 9.69 5.90
N VAL A 37 19.61 8.44 5.62
CA VAL A 37 20.58 7.38 5.36
C VAL A 37 21.16 7.63 3.97
N PRO A 38 22.49 7.74 3.81
CA PRO A 38 23.10 7.91 2.51
C PRO A 38 22.68 6.71 1.64
N LEU A 39 21.87 6.97 0.61
CA LEU A 39 21.47 5.97 -0.37
C LEU A 39 22.75 5.47 -1.04
N LYS A 40 23.23 4.32 -0.57
CA LYS A 40 24.34 3.57 -1.16
C LYS A 40 24.07 3.53 -2.66
N LYS A 41 25.02 4.05 -3.46
CA LYS A 41 24.94 4.23 -4.92
C LYS A 41 24.33 2.98 -5.54
N LEU A 42 23.02 3.01 -5.75
CA LEU A 42 22.26 1.80 -6.04
C LEU A 42 22.49 1.55 -7.53
N ASP A 43 23.02 0.39 -7.90
CA ASP A 43 23.05 -0.04 -9.29
C ASP A 43 21.61 -0.36 -9.70
N LEU A 44 20.91 0.71 -10.08
CA LEU A 44 19.53 0.71 -10.50
C LEU A 44 19.43 -0.02 -11.84
N ASN A 45 19.33 -1.35 -11.77
CA ASN A 45 18.97 -2.18 -12.91
C ASN A 45 17.71 -1.59 -13.57
N PRO A 46 17.57 -1.59 -14.91
CA PRO A 46 16.39 -1.12 -15.62
C PRO A 46 15.04 -1.56 -15.02
N LEU A 47 14.95 -2.77 -14.48
CA LEU A 47 13.74 -3.24 -13.78
C LEU A 47 13.46 -2.43 -12.52
N PHE A 48 14.47 -2.15 -11.71
CA PHE A 48 14.32 -1.36 -10.49
C PHE A 48 13.79 0.06 -10.81
N LYS A 49 14.35 0.71 -11.84
CA LYS A 49 13.87 2.01 -12.33
C LYS A 49 12.43 1.93 -12.83
N LYS A 50 12.08 0.87 -13.57
CA LYS A 50 10.72 0.64 -14.04
C LYS A 50 9.73 0.45 -12.89
N ALA A 51 10.10 -0.29 -11.84
CA ALA A 51 9.27 -0.46 -10.66
C ALA A 51 9.02 0.89 -9.97
N LEU A 52 10.08 1.66 -9.70
CA LEU A 52 9.96 2.99 -9.10
C LEU A 52 9.09 3.92 -9.93
N HIS A 53 9.28 3.93 -11.24
CA HIS A 53 8.47 4.76 -12.14
C HIS A 53 6.99 4.38 -12.09
N LEU A 54 6.66 3.08 -12.10
CA LEU A 54 5.26 2.63 -12.00
C LEU A 54 4.65 2.95 -10.62
N MET A 55 5.45 2.80 -9.55
CA MET A 55 5.02 3.10 -8.18
C MET A 55 4.81 4.60 -7.98
N GLU A 56 5.63 5.48 -8.56
CA GLU A 56 5.54 6.93 -8.37
C GLU A 56 4.62 7.62 -9.38
N GLU A 57 4.77 7.34 -10.67
CA GLU A 57 4.16 8.13 -11.75
C GLU A 57 2.86 7.53 -12.30
N SER A 58 2.33 6.47 -11.68
CA SER A 58 1.06 5.86 -12.10
C SER A 58 0.17 5.50 -10.92
N ASP A 59 -1.13 5.38 -11.16
CA ASP A 59 -2.11 4.88 -10.17
C ASP A 59 -2.40 3.38 -10.35
N LYS A 60 -1.64 2.70 -11.21
CA LYS A 60 -1.87 1.27 -11.48
C LYS A 60 -1.36 0.43 -10.33
N ASN A 61 -2.11 -0.60 -9.97
CA ASN A 61 -1.68 -1.58 -9.00
C ASN A 61 -0.43 -2.32 -9.52
N VAL A 62 0.58 -2.50 -8.67
CA VAL A 62 1.88 -3.09 -9.03
C VAL A 62 2.18 -4.27 -8.12
N LEU A 63 2.66 -5.36 -8.70
CA LEU A 63 3.30 -6.45 -7.96
C LEU A 63 4.79 -6.48 -8.29
N VAL A 64 5.62 -6.29 -7.27
CA VAL A 64 7.06 -6.45 -7.31
C VAL A 64 7.42 -7.76 -6.64
N THR A 65 7.92 -8.71 -7.44
CA THR A 65 8.31 -10.03 -6.94
C THR A 65 9.72 -10.40 -7.33
N GLY A 66 10.28 -11.43 -6.69
CA GLY A 66 11.63 -11.90 -6.93
C GLY A 66 12.16 -12.64 -5.73
N ARG A 67 13.17 -13.48 -5.95
CA ARG A 67 13.78 -14.31 -4.90
C ARG A 67 14.32 -13.48 -3.72
N ALA A 68 14.60 -14.13 -2.59
CA ALA A 68 15.38 -13.53 -1.52
C ALA A 68 16.69 -12.91 -2.06
N GLY A 69 17.10 -11.77 -1.50
CA GLY A 69 18.31 -11.07 -1.91
C GLY A 69 18.23 -10.25 -3.21
N THR A 70 17.07 -10.12 -3.86
CA THR A 70 16.93 -9.30 -5.10
C THR A 70 16.70 -7.81 -4.87
N GLY A 71 16.90 -7.30 -3.64
CA GLY A 71 16.79 -5.87 -3.33
C GLY A 71 15.37 -5.31 -3.18
N LYS A 72 14.36 -6.15 -2.91
CA LYS A 72 12.96 -5.71 -2.72
C LYS A 72 12.79 -4.70 -1.57
N SER A 73 13.39 -4.98 -0.41
CA SER A 73 13.36 -4.07 0.74
C SER A 73 14.07 -2.74 0.42
N THR A 74 15.18 -2.80 -0.31
CA THR A 74 15.89 -1.61 -0.78
C THR A 74 15.06 -0.78 -1.77
N LEU A 75 14.23 -1.42 -2.60
CA LEU A 75 13.27 -0.71 -3.48
C LEU A 75 12.24 0.04 -2.66
N LEU A 76 11.68 -0.61 -1.64
CA LEU A 76 10.70 0.00 -0.75
C LEU A 76 11.29 1.19 0.02
N GLU A 77 12.48 1.03 0.61
CA GLU A 77 13.19 2.10 1.30
C GLU A 77 13.46 3.29 0.38
N HIS A 78 13.96 3.02 -0.83
CA HIS A 78 14.23 4.07 -1.80
C HIS A 78 12.94 4.79 -2.24
N PHE A 79 11.88 4.04 -2.56
CA PHE A 79 10.57 4.61 -2.91
C PHE A 79 10.06 5.52 -1.79
N ARG A 80 10.10 5.09 -0.53
CA ARG A 80 9.69 5.91 0.62
C ARG A 80 10.50 7.19 0.77
N SER A 81 11.78 7.17 0.41
CA SER A 81 12.65 8.34 0.52
C SER A 81 12.36 9.43 -0.53
N ILE A 82 11.74 9.07 -1.65
CA ILE A 82 11.53 9.98 -2.79
C ILE A 82 10.07 10.24 -3.13
N THR A 83 9.15 9.39 -2.66
CA THR A 83 7.76 9.45 -3.11
C THR A 83 7.05 10.71 -2.64
N ARG A 84 6.23 11.28 -3.54
CA ARG A 84 5.34 12.40 -3.23
C ARG A 84 3.95 11.95 -2.80
N LYS A 85 3.68 10.65 -2.85
CA LYS A 85 2.38 10.05 -2.51
C LYS A 85 2.22 9.89 -1.01
N GLU A 86 1.03 10.21 -0.50
CA GLU A 86 0.63 9.84 0.85
C GLU A 86 0.52 8.31 0.95
N THR A 87 1.60 7.70 1.43
CA THR A 87 1.82 6.25 1.36
C THR A 87 1.74 5.60 2.74
N VAL A 88 1.04 4.48 2.81
CA VAL A 88 1.03 3.61 4.00
C VAL A 88 1.76 2.31 3.68
N VAL A 89 2.62 1.86 4.59
CA VAL A 89 3.37 0.60 4.46
C VAL A 89 2.84 -0.42 5.46
N LEU A 90 2.40 -1.57 4.95
CA LEU A 90 1.77 -2.64 5.70
C LEU A 90 2.51 -3.96 5.53
N ALA A 91 2.35 -4.86 6.50
CA ALA A 91 2.83 -6.24 6.43
C ALA A 91 1.85 -7.21 7.13
N PRO A 92 1.90 -8.53 6.86
CA PRO A 92 1.00 -9.51 7.49
C PRO A 92 1.31 -9.80 8.96
N THR A 93 2.58 -9.71 9.37
CA THR A 93 3.04 -10.05 10.74
C THR A 93 3.71 -8.88 11.45
N GLY A 94 3.75 -8.93 12.78
CA GLY A 94 4.39 -7.87 13.58
C GLY A 94 5.89 -7.71 13.29
N VAL A 95 6.62 -8.81 13.17
CA VAL A 95 8.06 -8.79 12.85
C VAL A 95 8.30 -8.19 11.46
N ALA A 96 7.52 -8.60 10.46
CA ALA A 96 7.63 -8.04 9.11
C ALA A 96 7.30 -6.54 9.10
N ALA A 97 6.26 -6.12 9.83
CA ALA A 97 5.87 -4.71 9.94
C ALA A 97 6.98 -3.84 10.54
N VAL A 98 7.68 -4.33 11.56
CA VAL A 98 8.84 -3.64 12.17
C VAL A 98 9.98 -3.50 11.15
N ASN A 99 10.29 -4.56 10.41
CA ASN A 99 11.38 -4.55 9.42
C ASN A 99 11.16 -3.52 8.32
N VAL A 100 9.91 -3.30 7.90
CA VAL A 100 9.56 -2.26 6.92
C VAL A 100 9.16 -0.95 7.55
N SER A 101 9.41 -0.71 8.85
CA SER A 101 9.00 0.50 9.57
C SER A 101 7.57 0.92 9.24
N GLY A 102 6.66 -0.06 9.27
CA GLY A 102 5.25 0.05 8.92
C GLY A 102 4.36 -0.51 10.03
N GLN A 103 3.16 -0.97 9.66
CA GLN A 103 2.20 -1.57 10.60
C GLN A 103 1.62 -2.87 10.05
N THR A 104 0.98 -3.67 10.90
CA THR A 104 0.28 -4.85 10.39
C THR A 104 -1.02 -4.45 9.67
N ILE A 105 -1.42 -5.23 8.66
CA ILE A 105 -2.72 -5.06 7.97
C ILE A 105 -3.85 -5.03 8.99
N HIS A 106 -3.85 -5.96 9.95
CA HIS A 106 -4.87 -6.04 11.00
C HIS A 106 -4.94 -4.77 11.86
N SER A 107 -3.79 -4.25 12.30
CA SER A 107 -3.74 -3.03 13.11
C SER A 107 -4.26 -1.82 12.34
N PHE A 108 -3.79 -1.64 11.10
CA PHE A 108 -4.14 -0.46 10.29
C PHE A 108 -5.62 -0.40 9.92
N PHE A 109 -6.22 -1.54 9.56
CA PHE A 109 -7.64 -1.62 9.19
C PHE A 109 -8.57 -1.94 10.37
N ARG A 110 -8.02 -2.12 11.59
CA ARG A 110 -8.75 -2.54 12.79
C ARG A 110 -9.52 -3.85 12.59
N PHE A 111 -8.93 -4.79 11.87
CA PHE A 111 -9.51 -6.11 11.64
C PHE A 111 -9.26 -7.03 12.83
N SER A 112 -10.29 -7.73 13.27
CA SER A 112 -10.13 -8.84 14.22
C SER A 112 -9.42 -10.04 13.54
N PRO A 113 -8.84 -10.98 14.30
CA PRO A 113 -8.20 -12.16 13.72
C PRO A 113 -9.13 -13.02 12.85
N ASN A 114 -10.43 -13.03 13.17
CA ASN A 114 -11.47 -13.78 12.46
C ASN A 114 -12.33 -12.86 11.56
N MET A 115 -11.74 -11.75 11.08
CA MET A 115 -12.45 -10.82 10.22
C MET A 115 -12.87 -11.51 8.93
N THR A 116 -14.13 -11.30 8.53
CA THR A 116 -14.68 -11.73 7.25
C THR A 116 -15.25 -10.52 6.53
N THR A 117 -15.48 -10.65 5.23
CA THR A 117 -16.04 -9.59 4.38
C THR A 117 -17.39 -9.07 4.87
N VAL A 118 -18.17 -9.94 5.55
CA VAL A 118 -19.50 -9.63 6.11
C VAL A 118 -19.41 -8.65 7.30
N ASN A 119 -18.29 -8.66 8.04
CA ASN A 119 -18.15 -7.89 9.28
C ASN A 119 -17.52 -6.50 9.09
N ILE A 120 -17.30 -6.07 7.84
CA ILE A 120 -16.59 -4.81 7.56
C ILE A 120 -17.53 -3.64 7.78
N LYS A 121 -17.13 -2.76 8.70
CA LYS A 121 -17.90 -1.57 9.07
C LYS A 121 -17.35 -0.34 8.40
N ARG A 122 -18.23 0.65 8.18
CA ARG A 122 -17.80 2.01 7.88
C ARG A 122 -17.05 2.56 9.09
N VAL A 123 -15.89 3.15 8.83
CA VAL A 123 -15.07 3.80 9.84
C VAL A 123 -14.99 5.28 9.46
N ALA A 124 -15.45 6.14 10.37
CA ALA A 124 -15.31 7.58 10.24
C ALA A 124 -13.86 8.01 10.54
N ASN A 125 -12.93 7.57 9.71
CA ASN A 125 -11.53 8.03 9.76
C ASN A 125 -11.17 8.61 8.38
N PRO A 126 -10.99 9.94 8.28
CA PRO A 126 -10.74 10.61 7.00
C PRO A 126 -9.38 10.24 6.39
N VAL A 127 -8.49 9.63 7.16
CA VAL A 127 -7.16 9.24 6.68
C VAL A 127 -7.24 8.29 5.50
N TYR A 128 -8.14 7.31 5.54
CA TYR A 128 -8.28 6.35 4.44
C TYR A 128 -8.62 7.05 3.10
N ALA A 129 -9.28 8.21 3.13
CA ALA A 129 -9.59 8.97 1.93
C ALA A 129 -8.41 9.80 1.39
N LYS A 130 -7.39 10.07 2.23
CA LYS A 130 -6.21 10.85 1.85
C LYS A 130 -5.09 10.02 1.23
N ILE A 131 -5.06 8.72 1.51
CA ILE A 131 -4.01 7.81 1.03
C ILE A 131 -4.00 7.77 -0.50
N ASP A 132 -2.82 7.92 -1.09
CA ASP A 132 -2.55 7.74 -2.51
C ASP A 132 -2.17 6.28 -2.82
N ALA A 133 -1.33 5.69 -1.96
CA ALA A 133 -0.82 4.34 -2.16
C ALA A 133 -0.72 3.53 -0.86
N ILE A 134 -0.98 2.23 -0.97
CA ILE A 134 -0.74 1.25 0.10
C ILE A 134 0.28 0.24 -0.42
N VAL A 135 1.42 0.17 0.27
CA VAL A 135 2.39 -0.89 0.09
C VAL A 135 2.08 -2.04 1.04
N ILE A 136 2.01 -3.27 0.54
CA ILE A 136 1.97 -4.47 1.36
C ILE A 136 3.23 -5.29 1.07
N ASP A 137 4.12 -5.35 2.05
CA ASP A 137 5.29 -6.24 2.01
C ASP A 137 4.92 -7.65 2.50
N GLU A 138 5.70 -8.64 2.09
CA GLU A 138 5.43 -10.07 2.29
C GLU A 138 4.04 -10.51 1.79
N ILE A 139 3.64 -10.03 0.60
CA ILE A 139 2.31 -10.34 0.03
C ILE A 139 2.04 -11.84 -0.13
N SER A 140 3.08 -12.66 -0.26
CA SER A 140 2.97 -14.11 -0.37
C SER A 140 2.45 -14.79 0.89
N MET A 141 2.56 -14.12 2.05
CA MET A 141 2.01 -14.60 3.32
C MET A 141 0.59 -14.07 3.58
N VAL A 142 0.05 -13.21 2.70
CA VAL A 142 -1.27 -12.61 2.87
C VAL A 142 -2.31 -13.53 2.25
N ARG A 143 -3.30 -13.91 3.06
CA ARG A 143 -4.43 -14.71 2.56
C ARG A 143 -5.34 -13.88 1.63
N ALA A 144 -5.93 -14.54 0.64
CA ALA A 144 -6.81 -13.87 -0.33
C ALA A 144 -8.05 -13.24 0.32
N ASP A 145 -8.65 -13.90 1.32
CA ASP A 145 -9.82 -13.38 2.06
C ASP A 145 -9.50 -12.10 2.83
N LEU A 146 -8.26 -11.96 3.34
CA LEU A 146 -7.80 -10.74 3.99
C LEU A 146 -7.68 -9.59 2.98
N LEU A 147 -7.21 -9.86 1.76
CA LEU A 147 -7.19 -8.86 0.68
C LEU A 147 -8.60 -8.45 0.24
N ASP A 148 -9.54 -9.39 0.17
CA ASP A 148 -10.95 -9.07 -0.08
C ASP A 148 -11.53 -8.19 1.03
N CYS A 149 -11.09 -8.40 2.28
CA CYS A 149 -11.47 -7.53 3.38
C CYS A 149 -10.90 -6.11 3.22
N VAL A 150 -9.63 -6.00 2.80
CA VAL A 150 -9.00 -4.70 2.51
C VAL A 150 -9.75 -3.98 1.38
N ASP A 151 -10.06 -4.66 0.27
CA ASP A 151 -10.80 -4.09 -0.87
C ASP A 151 -12.17 -3.56 -0.42
N ASN A 152 -12.96 -4.41 0.26
CA ASN A 152 -14.29 -4.02 0.74
C ASN A 152 -14.23 -2.85 1.73
N PHE A 153 -13.25 -2.85 2.63
CA PHE A 153 -13.05 -1.74 3.57
C PHE A 153 -12.74 -0.44 2.83
N LEU A 154 -11.82 -0.46 1.87
CA LEU A 154 -11.41 0.72 1.14
C LEU A 154 -12.46 1.20 0.14
N ARG A 155 -13.29 0.31 -0.43
CA ARG A 155 -14.49 0.72 -1.20
C ARG A 155 -15.47 1.55 -0.38
N MET A 156 -15.53 1.33 0.94
CA MET A 156 -16.41 2.05 1.84
C MET A 156 -15.77 3.31 2.44
N ASN A 157 -14.48 3.24 2.75
CA ASN A 157 -13.78 4.24 3.58
C ASN A 157 -12.65 4.99 2.84
N GLY A 158 -12.20 4.48 1.69
CA GLY A 158 -11.11 5.03 0.89
C GLY A 158 -11.52 6.27 0.07
N ARG A 159 -10.58 6.77 -0.73
CA ARG A 159 -10.69 8.03 -1.48
C ARG A 159 -11.92 8.10 -2.38
N THR A 160 -12.14 7.06 -3.16
CA THR A 160 -13.22 6.95 -4.14
C THR A 160 -14.12 5.79 -3.76
N LYS A 161 -15.36 6.08 -3.37
CA LYS A 161 -16.28 5.05 -2.90
C LYS A 161 -16.70 4.11 -4.03
N GLY A 162 -16.82 2.82 -3.72
CA GLY A 162 -17.35 1.78 -4.63
C GLY A 162 -16.37 1.24 -5.67
N VAL A 163 -15.25 1.92 -5.93
CA VAL A 163 -14.21 1.43 -6.85
C VAL A 163 -13.18 0.56 -6.13
N PRO A 164 -12.49 -0.36 -6.83
CA PRO A 164 -11.51 -1.25 -6.22
C PRO A 164 -10.50 -0.50 -5.36
N PHE A 165 -10.27 -1.01 -4.15
CA PHE A 165 -9.39 -0.44 -3.14
C PHE A 165 -9.65 1.05 -2.84
N GLY A 166 -10.87 1.53 -3.07
CA GLY A 166 -11.17 2.95 -2.88
C GLY A 166 -10.43 3.87 -3.86
N GLY A 167 -9.90 3.34 -4.97
CA GLY A 167 -9.10 4.08 -5.95
C GLY A 167 -7.68 4.38 -5.45
N ILE A 168 -7.27 3.72 -4.37
CA ILE A 168 -5.91 3.78 -3.82
C ILE A 168 -5.04 2.83 -4.62
N GLN A 169 -3.84 3.27 -4.98
CA GLN A 169 -2.88 2.41 -5.65
C GLN A 169 -2.37 1.33 -4.68
N MET A 170 -2.51 0.07 -5.05
CA MET A 170 -1.96 -1.07 -4.32
C MET A 170 -0.60 -1.47 -4.87
N ILE A 171 0.42 -1.48 -4.01
CA ILE A 171 1.77 -1.91 -4.34
C ILE A 171 2.10 -3.14 -3.49
N PHE A 172 2.20 -4.30 -4.14
CA PHE A 172 2.49 -5.56 -3.49
C PHE A 172 3.96 -5.91 -3.65
N ILE A 173 4.62 -6.27 -2.56
CA ILE A 173 6.02 -6.69 -2.55
C ILE A 173 6.11 -8.06 -1.87
N GLY A 174 6.82 -9.02 -2.48
CA GLY A 174 7.04 -10.33 -1.87
C GLY A 174 7.53 -11.38 -2.85
N ASP A 175 7.77 -12.59 -2.37
CA ASP A 175 8.23 -13.73 -3.18
C ASP A 175 7.11 -14.75 -3.36
N LEU A 176 6.69 -15.00 -4.60
CA LEU A 176 5.57 -15.92 -4.94
C LEU A 176 6.05 -17.28 -5.46
N TYR A 177 7.33 -17.60 -5.29
CA TYR A 177 7.96 -18.84 -5.77
C TYR A 177 8.22 -19.84 -4.65
#